data_AF-N9Q1Q8-F1
#
_entry.id   AF-N9Q1Q8-F1
#
_cell.length_a   1.000
_cell.length_b   1.000
_cell.length_c   1.000
_cell.angle_alpha   90.00
_cell.angle_beta   90.00
_cell.angle_gamma   90.00
#
_symmetry.space_group_name_H-M   'P 1'
#
loop_
_entity.id
_entity.type
_entity.pdbx_description
1 polymer ?
#
loop_
_entity_poly.entity_id
_entity_poly.type
_entity_poly.pdbx_seq_one_letter_code
_entity_poly.pdbx_strand_id
1 'polypeptide(L)'
;MALNVGQDFKKRWLNAPEAVRQTYQEDLSRICDLLLPQTSIQTWTQNEESAQQRSQQRIDQAYADLKAELLEQARIRKQLALEKALEEKRAAEAAYAAQLQADEARQFEQQTENLLALRGHIDQEIAQQTERYQTNPEQPSIDYARGQRIAIDDQQILSELESVRVRLELEAEGLIEQAVTVFRAKLHALAQDEIEYILKNSEFSDEK
;
A
#
# COMPACT_ATOMS: atom_id res chain seq x y z
N MET A 1 -25.90 45.51 50.78
CA MET A 1 -26.43 44.38 49.98
C MET A 1 -25.41 44.11 48.88
N ALA A 2 -24.71 42.98 48.94
CA ALA A 2 -23.76 42.62 47.88
C ALA A 2 -24.55 42.05 46.68
N LEU A 3 -24.50 42.75 45.54
CA LEU A 3 -25.04 42.24 44.27
C LEU A 3 -24.28 40.95 43.92
N ASN A 4 -24.95 39.81 44.07
CA ASN A 4 -24.35 38.51 43.81
C ASN A 4 -24.26 38.29 42.29
N VAL A 5 -23.21 38.85 41.68
CA VAL A 5 -22.98 38.78 40.23
C VAL A 5 -22.50 37.39 39.74
N GLY A 6 -22.42 36.41 40.64
CA GLY A 6 -22.03 35.03 40.33
C GLY A 6 -20.51 34.83 40.24
N GLN A 7 -20.03 33.63 40.56
CA GLN A 7 -18.60 33.32 40.69
C GLN A 7 -17.80 33.51 39.39
N ASP A 8 -18.46 33.46 38.22
CA ASP A 8 -17.82 33.58 36.90
C ASP A 8 -18.07 34.93 36.20
N PHE A 9 -18.57 35.94 36.90
CA PHE A 9 -18.84 37.26 36.28
C PHE A 9 -17.63 37.81 35.52
N LYS A 10 -16.45 37.79 36.15
CA LYS A 10 -15.22 38.31 35.56
C LYS A 10 -14.86 37.61 34.24
N LYS A 11 -15.02 36.28 34.17
CA LYS A 11 -14.74 35.50 32.95
C LYS A 11 -15.79 35.74 31.87
N ARG A 12 -17.08 35.73 32.25
CA ARG A 12 -18.19 36.02 31.33
C ARG A 12 -18.11 37.42 30.76
N TRP A 13 -17.71 38.39 31.59
CA TRP A 13 -17.52 39.78 31.18
C TRP A 13 -16.34 39.94 30.24
N LEU A 14 -15.19 39.31 30.53
CA LEU A 14 -14.01 39.39 29.66
C LEU A 14 -14.23 38.69 28.31
N ASN A 15 -15.03 37.62 28.29
CA ASN A 15 -15.36 36.89 27.06
C ASN A 15 -16.55 37.49 26.28
N ALA A 16 -17.23 38.50 26.83
CA ALA A 16 -18.32 39.15 26.13
C ALA A 16 -17.80 39.99 24.95
N PRO A 17 -18.57 40.08 23.84
CA PRO A 17 -18.25 40.97 22.74
C PRO A 17 -18.00 42.39 23.25
N GLU A 18 -17.04 43.09 22.64
CA GLU A 18 -16.71 44.46 23.05
C GLU A 18 -17.91 45.40 22.94
N ALA A 19 -18.72 45.24 21.90
CA ALA A 19 -19.97 45.97 21.72
C ALA A 19 -20.93 45.80 22.92
N VAL A 20 -21.05 44.60 23.49
CA VAL A 20 -21.88 44.33 24.68
C VAL A 20 -21.32 45.06 25.90
N ARG A 21 -19.99 45.09 26.05
CA ARG A 21 -19.35 45.80 27.18
C ARG A 21 -19.56 47.31 27.07
N GLN A 22 -19.46 47.86 25.86
CA GLN A 22 -19.69 49.29 25.60
C GLN A 22 -21.16 49.67 25.82
N THR A 23 -22.13 48.86 25.38
CA THR A 23 -23.56 49.16 25.62
C THR A 23 -23.90 49.18 27.10
N TYR A 24 -23.35 48.26 27.90
CA TYR A 24 -23.52 48.28 29.35
C TYR A 24 -22.83 49.48 30.01
N GLN A 25 -21.68 49.94 29.50
CA GLN A 25 -21.04 51.17 29.99
C GLN A 25 -21.88 52.41 29.66
N GLU A 26 -22.43 52.49 28.44
CA GLU A 26 -23.34 53.55 28.02
C GLU A 26 -24.60 53.58 28.90
N ASP A 27 -25.21 52.43 29.16
CA ASP A 27 -26.40 52.33 30.02
C ASP A 27 -26.09 52.74 31.47
N LEU A 28 -24.93 52.35 32.02
CA LEU A 28 -24.49 52.81 33.34
C LEU A 28 -24.25 54.31 33.39
N SER A 29 -23.63 54.89 32.35
CA SER A 29 -23.43 56.34 32.27
C SER A 29 -24.76 57.10 32.23
N ARG A 30 -25.74 56.58 31.49
CA ARG A 30 -27.08 57.16 31.37
C ARG A 30 -27.88 57.10 32.67
N ILE A 31 -27.70 56.04 33.46
CA ILE A 31 -28.29 55.95 34.82
C ILE A 31 -27.61 56.95 35.76
N CYS A 32 -26.30 57.19 35.63
CA CYS A 32 -25.61 58.21 36.41
C CYS A 32 -26.08 59.63 36.07
N ASP A 33 -26.53 59.91 34.84
CA ASP A 33 -27.06 61.21 34.44
C ASP A 33 -28.34 61.62 35.19
N LEU A 34 -29.11 60.67 35.75
CA LEU A 34 -30.23 60.97 36.66
C LEU A 34 -29.80 61.65 37.96
N LEU A 35 -28.54 61.47 38.37
CA LEU A 35 -28.02 62.09 39.60
C LEU A 35 -27.68 63.57 39.39
N LEU A 36 -27.77 64.07 38.16
CA LEU A 36 -27.54 65.48 37.83
C LEU A 36 -28.80 66.34 38.13
N PRO A 37 -28.63 67.53 38.72
CA PRO A 37 -29.74 68.33 39.27
C PRO A 37 -30.70 68.93 38.22
N GLN A 38 -30.43 68.78 36.92
CA GLN A 38 -31.15 69.44 35.82
C GLN A 38 -32.06 68.48 35.02
N THR A 39 -32.15 67.20 35.39
CA THR A 39 -32.90 66.21 34.61
C THR A 39 -34.34 66.06 35.11
N SER A 40 -35.31 66.25 34.22
CA SER A 40 -36.73 65.94 34.51
C SER A 40 -36.95 64.43 34.41
N ILE A 41 -37.35 63.82 35.53
CA ILE A 41 -37.56 62.37 35.68
C ILE A 41 -38.49 61.81 34.59
N GLN A 42 -39.55 62.54 34.23
CA GLN A 42 -40.55 62.10 33.26
C GLN A 42 -39.97 61.98 31.84
N THR A 43 -39.18 62.98 31.43
CA THR A 43 -38.50 62.95 30.12
C THR A 43 -37.41 61.88 30.07
N TRP A 44 -36.74 61.64 31.21
CA TRP A 44 -35.74 60.58 31.31
C TRP A 44 -36.38 59.20 31.18
N THR A 45 -37.50 58.93 31.86
CA THR A 45 -38.18 57.62 31.78
C THR A 45 -38.63 57.24 30.37
N GLN A 46 -39.06 58.23 29.58
CA GLN A 46 -39.54 57.99 28.22
C GLN A 46 -38.38 57.73 27.25
N ASN A 47 -37.27 58.44 27.42
CA ASN A 47 -36.04 58.20 26.65
C ASN A 47 -35.38 56.88 27.04
N GLU A 48 -35.46 56.51 28.33
CA GLU A 48 -34.87 55.29 28.88
C GLU A 48 -35.47 54.04 28.26
N GLU A 49 -36.80 53.97 28.10
CA GLU A 49 -37.46 52.81 27.48
C GLU A 49 -36.97 52.58 26.04
N SER A 50 -36.87 53.66 25.25
CA SER A 50 -36.36 53.58 23.86
C SER A 50 -34.88 53.21 23.80
N ALA A 51 -34.09 53.66 24.77
CA ALA A 51 -32.66 53.44 24.81
C ALA A 51 -32.31 52.03 25.34
N GLN A 52 -33.11 51.49 26.27
CA GLN A 52 -33.03 50.10 26.70
C GLN A 52 -33.36 49.13 25.55
N GLN A 53 -34.37 49.42 24.73
CA GLN A 53 -34.67 48.62 23.55
C GLN A 53 -33.50 48.60 22.56
N ARG A 54 -32.87 49.76 22.32
CA ARG A 54 -31.67 49.84 21.46
C ARG A 54 -30.48 49.10 22.05
N SER A 55 -30.28 49.18 23.37
CA SER A 55 -29.23 48.43 24.08
C SER A 55 -29.44 46.92 23.91
N GLN A 56 -30.65 46.42 24.16
CA GLN A 56 -31.00 45.00 23.96
C GLN A 56 -30.73 44.55 22.53
N GLN A 57 -31.19 45.32 21.53
CA GLN A 57 -30.94 45.00 20.12
C GLN A 57 -29.45 44.95 19.79
N ARG A 58 -28.65 45.90 20.28
CA ARG A 58 -27.20 45.90 20.07
C ARG A 58 -26.52 44.70 20.73
N ILE A 59 -26.96 44.34 21.94
CA ILE A 59 -26.45 43.17 22.65
C ILE A 59 -26.77 41.89 21.88
N ASP A 60 -28.02 41.73 21.44
CA ASP A 60 -28.47 40.57 20.68
C ASP A 60 -27.72 40.44 19.35
N GLN A 61 -27.55 41.55 18.63
CA GLN A 61 -26.78 41.59 17.38
C GLN A 61 -25.32 41.18 17.62
N ALA A 62 -24.65 41.74 18.63
CA ALA A 62 -23.26 41.42 18.93
C ALA A 62 -23.05 39.93 19.28
N TYR A 63 -24.01 39.30 19.98
CA TYR A 63 -23.96 37.86 20.24
C TYR A 63 -24.29 37.02 19.00
N ALA A 64 -25.19 37.48 18.14
CA ALA A 64 -25.49 36.83 16.87
C ALA A 64 -24.26 36.83 15.95
N ASP A 65 -23.56 37.95 15.85
CA ASP A 65 -22.35 38.12 15.05
C ASP A 65 -21.22 37.23 15.58
N LEU A 66 -20.95 37.25 16.89
CA LEU A 66 -19.95 36.37 17.50
C LEU A 66 -20.25 34.88 17.21
N LYS A 67 -21.52 34.48 17.30
CA LYS A 67 -21.93 33.11 16.98
C LYS A 67 -21.70 32.78 15.51
N ALA A 68 -21.99 33.71 14.60
CA ALA A 68 -21.74 33.54 13.18
C ALA A 68 -20.24 33.37 12.88
N GLU A 69 -19.39 34.21 13.47
CA GLU A 69 -17.93 34.09 13.34
C GLU A 69 -17.40 32.73 13.82
N LEU A 70 -17.87 32.26 14.98
CA LEU A 70 -17.46 30.96 15.52
C LEU A 70 -17.90 29.80 14.60
N LEU A 71 -19.07 29.90 13.99
CA LEU A 71 -19.56 28.92 13.02
C LEU A 71 -18.71 28.92 11.74
N GLU A 72 -18.36 30.10 11.22
CA GLU A 72 -17.49 30.22 10.04
C GLU A 72 -16.08 29.70 10.32
N GLN A 73 -15.49 30.04 11.47
CA GLN A 73 -14.21 29.48 11.88
C GLN A 73 -14.25 27.95 11.99
N ALA A 74 -15.33 27.39 12.53
CA ALA A 74 -15.50 25.94 12.61
C ALA A 74 -15.63 25.30 11.21
N ARG A 75 -16.34 25.95 10.28
CA ARG A 75 -16.44 25.52 8.87
C ARG A 75 -15.08 25.53 8.19
N ILE A 76 -14.32 26.62 8.32
CA ILE A 76 -12.98 26.76 7.73
C ILE A 76 -12.03 25.70 8.29
N ARG A 77 -12.02 25.49 9.61
CA ARG A 77 -11.19 24.43 10.24
C ARG A 77 -11.53 23.05 9.68
N LYS A 78 -12.81 22.75 9.47
CA LYS A 78 -13.25 21.49 8.89
C LYS A 78 -12.80 21.36 7.43
N GLN A 79 -12.89 22.43 6.64
CA GLN A 79 -12.42 22.44 5.25
C GLN A 79 -10.91 22.19 5.17
N LEU A 80 -10.11 22.94 5.94
CA LEU A 80 -8.65 22.76 5.99
C LEU A 80 -8.25 21.35 6.43
N ALA A 81 -8.95 20.76 7.40
CA ALA A 81 -8.70 19.40 7.82
C ALA A 81 -8.99 18.37 6.71
N LEU A 82 -10.05 18.58 5.93
CA LEU A 82 -10.38 17.73 4.80
C LEU A 82 -9.38 17.89 3.65
N GLU A 83 -8.95 19.11 3.35
CA GLU A 83 -7.92 19.38 2.34
C GLU A 83 -6.60 18.69 2.70
N LYS A 84 -6.15 18.84 3.94
CA LYS A 84 -4.95 18.16 4.43
C LYS A 84 -5.07 16.64 4.36
N ALA A 85 -6.22 16.08 4.76
CA ALA A 85 -6.46 14.65 4.66
C ALA A 85 -6.47 14.15 3.20
N LEU A 86 -6.96 14.95 2.26
CA LEU A 86 -6.92 14.61 0.82
C LEU A 86 -5.50 14.70 0.26
N GLU A 87 -4.72 15.70 0.66
CA GLU A 87 -3.31 15.83 0.27
C GLU A 87 -2.49 14.63 0.78
N GLU A 88 -2.67 14.24 2.04
CA GLU A 88 -2.01 13.07 2.62
C GLU A 88 -2.37 11.78 1.86
N LYS A 89 -3.65 11.60 1.48
CA LYS A 89 -4.07 10.46 0.65
C LYS A 89 -3.43 10.46 -0.74
N ARG A 90 -3.44 11.61 -1.43
CA ARG A 90 -2.80 11.74 -2.74
C ARG A 90 -1.30 11.48 -2.67
N ALA A 91 -0.63 11.95 -1.62
CA ALA A 91 0.79 11.70 -1.39
C ALA A 91 1.07 10.21 -1.16
N ALA A 92 0.23 9.53 -0.37
CA ALA A 92 0.35 8.09 -0.15
C ALA A 92 0.12 7.27 -1.43
N GLU A 93 -0.90 7.63 -2.22
CA GLU A 93 -1.18 7.00 -3.53
C GLU A 93 -0.03 7.21 -4.52
N ALA A 94 0.53 8.43 -4.58
CA ALA A 94 1.67 8.73 -5.44
C ALA A 94 2.93 7.95 -5.01
N ALA A 95 3.19 7.83 -3.71
CA ALA A 95 4.30 7.03 -3.19
C ALA A 95 4.14 5.54 -3.51
N TYR A 96 2.92 5.00 -3.36
CA TYR A 96 2.62 3.62 -3.71
C TYR A 96 2.77 3.35 -5.21
N ALA A 97 2.24 4.25 -6.06
CA ALA A 97 2.39 4.13 -7.50
C ALA A 97 3.86 4.19 -7.94
N ALA A 98 4.67 5.06 -7.33
CA ALA A 98 6.10 5.14 -7.61
C ALA A 98 6.86 3.87 -7.19
N GLN A 99 6.50 3.26 -6.05
CA GLN A 99 7.05 1.98 -5.63
C GLN A 99 6.69 0.86 -6.62
N LEU A 100 5.42 0.79 -7.01
CA LEU A 100 4.96 -0.22 -7.97
C LEU A 100 5.71 -0.10 -9.31
N GLN A 101 5.84 1.11 -9.85
CA GLN A 101 6.59 1.34 -11.09
C GLN A 101 8.07 0.95 -10.97
N ALA A 102 8.70 1.22 -9.82
CA ALA A 102 10.08 0.83 -9.58
C ALA A 102 10.25 -0.70 -9.51
N ASP A 103 9.30 -1.40 -8.88
CA ASP A 103 9.31 -2.85 -8.80
C ASP A 103 9.02 -3.50 -10.16
N GLU A 104 8.07 -2.95 -10.94
CA GLU A 104 7.81 -3.37 -12.32
C GLU A 104 9.04 -3.22 -13.22
N ALA A 105 9.76 -2.09 -13.11
CA ALA A 105 10.99 -1.87 -13.86
C ALA A 105 12.06 -2.92 -13.52
N ARG A 106 12.25 -3.23 -12.23
CA ARG A 106 13.19 -4.28 -11.78
C ARG A 106 12.80 -5.66 -12.29
N GLN A 107 11.51 -6.00 -12.21
CA GLN A 107 11.02 -7.28 -12.73
C GLN A 107 11.23 -7.39 -14.24
N PHE A 108 11.00 -6.30 -14.98
CA PHE A 108 11.24 -6.26 -16.41
C PHE A 108 12.73 -6.45 -16.72
N GLU A 109 13.63 -5.75 -16.03
CA GLU A 109 15.08 -5.93 -16.16
C GLU A 109 15.48 -7.39 -15.91
N GLN A 110 15.04 -7.99 -14.81
CA GLN A 110 15.30 -9.41 -14.51
C GLN A 110 14.77 -10.35 -15.60
N GLN A 111 13.57 -10.10 -16.11
CA GLN A 111 13.01 -10.88 -17.21
C GLN A 111 13.86 -10.74 -18.48
N THR A 112 14.33 -9.54 -18.81
CA THR A 112 15.19 -9.32 -19.97
C THR A 112 16.55 -10.02 -19.83
N GLU A 113 17.16 -9.98 -18.65
CA GLU A 113 18.40 -10.71 -18.36
C GLU A 113 18.20 -12.22 -18.49
N ASN A 114 17.11 -12.76 -17.95
CA ASN A 114 16.76 -14.18 -18.07
C ASN A 114 16.53 -14.59 -19.53
N LEU A 115 15.85 -13.75 -20.32
CA LEU A 115 15.64 -14.01 -21.75
C LEU A 115 16.95 -13.97 -22.54
N LEU A 116 17.87 -13.07 -22.22
CA LEU A 116 19.21 -13.02 -22.81
C LEU A 116 20.04 -14.26 -22.45
N ALA A 117 19.99 -14.70 -21.19
CA ALA A 117 20.66 -15.91 -20.74
C ALA A 117 20.09 -17.15 -21.46
N LEU A 118 18.76 -17.26 -21.58
CA LEU A 118 18.10 -18.35 -22.30
C LEU A 118 18.48 -18.36 -23.78
N ARG A 119 18.52 -17.19 -24.42
CA ARG A 119 18.99 -17.07 -25.81
C ARG A 119 20.42 -17.59 -25.94
N GLY A 120 21.33 -17.18 -25.04
CA GLY A 120 22.71 -17.67 -25.04
C GLY A 120 22.80 -19.19 -24.87
N HIS A 121 21.96 -19.78 -24.01
CA HIS A 121 21.88 -21.22 -23.85
C HIS A 121 21.42 -21.93 -25.13
N ILE A 122 20.34 -21.43 -25.75
CA ILE A 122 19.82 -21.97 -27.01
C ILE A 122 20.86 -21.86 -28.13
N ASP A 123 21.55 -20.72 -28.25
CA ASP A 123 22.58 -20.53 -29.27
C ASP A 123 23.75 -21.52 -29.07
N GLN A 124 24.15 -21.81 -27.83
CA GLN A 124 25.14 -22.83 -27.51
C GLN A 124 24.65 -24.25 -27.86
N GLU A 125 23.40 -24.60 -27.51
CA GLU A 125 22.81 -25.88 -27.87
C GLU A 125 22.72 -26.06 -29.39
N ILE A 126 22.32 -25.02 -30.12
CA ILE A 126 22.30 -25.03 -31.60
C ILE A 126 23.70 -25.29 -32.14
N ALA A 127 24.73 -24.61 -31.64
CA ALA A 127 26.10 -24.82 -32.07
C ALA A 127 26.56 -26.27 -31.82
N GLN A 128 26.35 -26.78 -30.60
CA GLN A 128 26.70 -28.16 -30.24
C GLN A 128 25.95 -29.20 -31.07
N GLN A 129 24.66 -28.99 -31.35
CA GLN A 129 23.88 -29.91 -32.19
C GLN A 129 24.32 -29.82 -33.65
N THR A 130 24.58 -28.62 -34.17
CA THR A 130 25.04 -28.42 -35.55
C THR A 130 26.41 -29.07 -35.77
N GLU A 131 27.33 -29.02 -34.80
CA GLU A 131 28.63 -29.72 -34.87
C GLU A 131 28.51 -31.24 -34.98
N ARG A 132 27.46 -31.83 -34.41
CA ARG A 132 27.19 -33.28 -34.56
C ARG A 132 26.80 -33.65 -35.99
N TYR A 133 26.24 -32.71 -36.73
CA TYR A 133 25.91 -32.89 -38.13
C TYR A 133 27.07 -32.40 -39.01
N GLN A 134 27.89 -33.34 -39.48
CA GLN A 134 28.81 -33.04 -40.59
C GLN A 134 27.99 -32.78 -41.86
N THR A 135 28.46 -31.85 -42.70
CA THR A 135 27.96 -31.71 -44.07
C THR A 135 28.01 -33.10 -44.71
N ASN A 136 26.85 -33.58 -45.19
CA ASN A 136 26.76 -34.90 -45.79
C ASN A 136 27.84 -34.95 -46.89
N PRO A 137 28.79 -35.91 -46.86
CA PRO A 137 29.79 -35.99 -47.91
C PRO A 137 29.05 -36.02 -49.25
N GLU A 138 29.49 -35.21 -50.21
CA GLU A 138 29.04 -35.25 -51.60
C GLU A 138 29.40 -36.64 -52.17
N GLN A 139 28.65 -37.67 -51.74
CA GLN A 139 28.74 -38.99 -52.31
C GLN A 139 28.19 -38.87 -53.73
N PRO A 140 28.89 -39.43 -54.73
CA PRO A 140 28.31 -39.54 -56.06
C PRO A 140 26.97 -40.26 -55.90
N SER A 141 25.91 -39.66 -56.43
CA SER A 141 24.55 -40.21 -56.45
C SER A 141 24.58 -41.71 -56.69
N ILE A 142 24.11 -42.50 -55.71
CA ILE A 142 24.09 -43.96 -55.77
C ILE A 142 23.24 -44.37 -56.97
N ASP A 143 23.88 -44.92 -57.99
CA ASP A 143 23.22 -45.39 -59.20
C ASP A 143 22.72 -46.81 -58.95
N TYR A 144 21.51 -46.92 -58.37
CA TYR A 144 20.84 -48.20 -58.03
C TYR A 144 20.65 -49.15 -59.24
N ALA A 145 20.92 -48.68 -60.46
CA ALA A 145 20.85 -49.45 -61.69
C ALA A 145 22.01 -50.46 -61.87
N ARG A 146 23.16 -50.28 -61.20
CA ARG A 146 24.23 -51.29 -61.17
C ARG A 146 24.26 -51.91 -59.79
N GLY A 147 23.80 -53.16 -59.69
CA GLY A 147 23.79 -53.96 -58.46
C GLY A 147 25.19 -54.24 -57.91
N GLN A 148 25.86 -53.24 -57.35
CA GLN A 148 26.93 -53.43 -56.39
C GLN A 148 26.29 -53.99 -55.12
N ARG A 149 26.48 -55.28 -54.90
CA ARG A 149 26.21 -55.90 -53.60
C ARG A 149 27.12 -55.22 -52.58
N ILE A 150 26.56 -54.31 -51.79
CA ILE A 150 27.15 -53.88 -50.53
C ILE A 150 27.19 -55.15 -49.67
N ALA A 151 28.35 -55.81 -49.62
CA ALA A 151 28.58 -56.85 -48.64
C ALA A 151 28.73 -56.13 -47.30
N ILE A 152 27.61 -55.99 -46.59
CA ILE A 152 27.63 -55.55 -45.20
C ILE A 152 28.34 -56.67 -44.44
N ASP A 153 29.49 -56.36 -43.86
CA ASP A 153 30.28 -57.33 -43.10
C ASP A 153 29.53 -57.67 -41.81
N ASP A 154 29.21 -58.94 -41.59
CA ASP A 154 28.49 -59.41 -40.39
C ASP A 154 29.23 -59.00 -39.11
N GLN A 155 30.54 -58.83 -39.17
CA GLN A 155 31.33 -58.32 -38.03
C GLN A 155 31.00 -56.87 -37.66
N GLN A 156 30.68 -56.01 -38.63
CA GLN A 156 30.26 -54.63 -38.36
C GLN A 156 28.86 -54.59 -37.73
N ILE A 157 27.95 -55.46 -38.17
CA ILE A 157 26.61 -55.56 -37.59
C ILE A 157 26.69 -56.01 -36.13
N LEU A 158 27.55 -57.00 -35.83
CA LEU A 158 27.75 -57.49 -34.47
C LEU A 158 28.38 -56.43 -33.57
N SER A 159 29.37 -55.66 -34.04
CA SER A 159 29.97 -54.59 -33.24
C SER A 159 28.99 -53.45 -32.94
N GLU A 160 28.15 -53.08 -33.91
CA GLU A 160 27.13 -52.07 -33.70
C GLU A 160 26.06 -52.55 -32.70
N LEU A 161 25.65 -53.82 -32.79
CA LEU A 161 24.71 -54.45 -31.86
C LEU A 161 25.27 -54.51 -30.42
N GLU A 162 26.54 -54.86 -30.26
CA GLU A 162 27.24 -54.84 -28.96
C GLU A 162 27.32 -53.42 -28.40
N SER A 163 27.60 -52.42 -29.24
CA SER A 163 27.65 -51.01 -28.83
C SER A 163 26.29 -50.50 -28.36
N VAL A 164 25.21 -50.88 -29.06
CA VAL A 164 23.84 -50.53 -28.70
C VAL A 164 23.45 -51.23 -27.40
N ARG A 165 23.83 -52.50 -27.25
CA ARG A 165 23.59 -53.27 -26.02
C ARG A 165 24.25 -52.60 -24.81
N VAL A 166 25.54 -52.26 -24.89
CA VAL A 166 26.25 -51.58 -23.79
C VAL A 166 25.60 -50.24 -23.46
N ARG A 167 25.17 -49.47 -24.48
CA ARG A 167 24.47 -48.20 -24.25
C ARG A 167 23.14 -48.40 -23.51
N LEU A 168 22.36 -49.41 -23.90
CA LEU A 168 21.09 -49.73 -23.24
C LEU A 168 21.29 -50.27 -21.82
N GLU A 169 22.36 -51.06 -21.58
CA GLU A 169 22.72 -51.52 -20.24
C GLU A 169 23.07 -50.31 -19.33
N LEU A 170 23.88 -49.37 -19.82
CA LEU A 170 24.23 -48.14 -19.09
C LEU A 170 23.03 -47.21 -18.86
N GLU A 171 22.14 -47.07 -19.85
CA GLU A 171 20.91 -46.29 -19.71
C GLU A 171 19.97 -46.90 -18.66
N ALA A 172 19.84 -48.23 -18.66
CA ALA A 172 19.05 -48.94 -17.66
C ALA A 172 19.64 -48.80 -16.25
N GLU A 173 20.97 -48.92 -16.09
CA GLU A 173 21.65 -48.67 -14.81
C GLU A 173 21.40 -47.23 -14.32
N GLY A 174 21.52 -46.24 -15.20
CA GLY A 174 21.25 -44.83 -14.87
C GLY A 174 19.79 -44.60 -14.44
N LEU A 175 18.82 -45.22 -15.11
CA LEU A 175 17.41 -45.15 -14.70
C LEU A 175 17.15 -45.80 -13.34
N ILE A 176 17.82 -46.92 -13.04
CA ILE A 176 17.73 -47.59 -11.74
C ILE A 176 18.30 -46.69 -10.64
N GLU A 177 19.46 -46.06 -10.86
CA GLU A 177 20.04 -45.13 -9.88
C GLU A 177 19.13 -43.92 -9.62
N GLN A 178 18.57 -43.32 -10.68
CA GLN A 178 17.59 -42.24 -10.54
C GLN A 178 16.34 -42.68 -9.77
N ALA A 179 15.81 -43.86 -10.05
CA ALA A 179 14.66 -44.39 -9.32
C ALA A 179 14.97 -44.62 -7.82
N VAL A 180 16.15 -45.15 -7.50
CA VAL A 180 16.59 -45.38 -6.12
C VAL A 180 16.80 -44.07 -5.36
N THR A 181 17.40 -43.06 -5.99
CA THR A 181 17.59 -41.74 -5.36
C THR A 181 16.26 -41.05 -5.07
N VAL A 182 15.32 -41.05 -6.02
CA VAL A 182 13.96 -40.53 -5.83
C VAL A 182 13.22 -41.30 -4.73
N PHE A 183 13.33 -42.63 -4.70
CA PHE A 183 12.70 -43.44 -3.68
C PHE A 183 13.24 -43.15 -2.27
N ARG A 184 14.58 -43.02 -2.13
CA ARG A 184 15.20 -42.62 -0.86
C ARG A 184 14.73 -41.24 -0.41
N ALA A 185 14.67 -40.27 -1.31
CA ALA A 185 14.18 -38.93 -0.99
C ALA A 185 12.73 -38.96 -0.48
N LYS A 186 11.85 -39.76 -1.12
CA LYS A 186 10.46 -39.94 -0.67
C LYS A 186 10.37 -40.62 0.70
N LEU A 187 11.18 -41.65 0.96
CA LEU A 187 11.22 -42.29 2.28
C LEU A 187 11.69 -41.33 3.37
N HIS A 188 12.71 -40.53 3.10
CA HIS A 188 13.18 -39.52 4.05
C HIS A 188 12.11 -38.46 4.32
N ALA A 189 11.42 -37.98 3.28
CA ALA A 189 10.32 -37.03 3.44
C ALA A 189 9.17 -37.62 4.28
N LEU A 190 8.71 -38.84 3.97
CA LEU A 190 7.66 -39.51 4.75
C LEU A 190 8.06 -39.75 6.20
N ALA A 191 9.31 -40.15 6.45
CA ALA A 191 9.82 -40.32 7.81
C ALA A 191 9.86 -38.99 8.58
N GLN A 192 10.24 -37.89 7.91
CA GLN A 192 10.21 -36.56 8.51
C GLN A 192 8.78 -36.10 8.82
N ASP A 193 7.85 -36.28 7.89
CA ASP A 193 6.43 -35.96 8.09
C ASP A 193 5.85 -36.75 9.27
N GLU A 194 6.21 -38.03 9.40
CA GLU A 194 5.75 -38.88 10.50
C GLU A 194 6.39 -38.48 11.84
N ILE A 195 7.68 -38.11 11.85
CA ILE A 195 8.35 -37.53 13.03
C ILE A 195 7.67 -36.20 13.43
N GLU A 196 7.39 -35.31 12.49
CA GLU A 196 6.68 -34.05 12.76
C GLU A 196 5.27 -34.28 13.28
N TYR A 197 4.55 -35.26 12.73
CA TYR A 197 3.22 -35.62 13.19
C TYR A 197 3.25 -36.17 14.62
N ILE A 198 4.21 -37.06 14.94
CA ILE A 198 4.40 -37.59 16.30
C ILE A 198 4.79 -36.47 17.26
N LEU A 199 5.71 -35.58 16.89
CA LEU A 199 6.11 -34.44 17.72
C LEU A 199 4.93 -33.51 18.02
N LYS A 200 4.10 -33.17 17.01
CA LYS A 200 2.89 -32.34 17.18
C LYS A 200 1.82 -32.99 18.08
N ASN A 201 1.75 -34.31 18.13
CA ASN A 201 0.71 -35.06 18.87
C ASN A 201 1.23 -35.77 20.13
N SER A 202 2.49 -35.58 20.52
CA SER A 202 3.05 -36.11 21.77
C SER A 202 2.97 -35.07 22.90
N GLU A 203 2.80 -35.53 24.14
CA GLU A 203 2.65 -34.70 25.35
C GLU A 203 3.85 -33.77 25.67
N PHE A 204 4.92 -33.77 24.86
CA PHE A 204 6.06 -32.86 25.00
C PHE A 204 5.79 -31.41 24.58
N SER A 205 4.64 -31.11 23.98
CA SER A 205 4.25 -29.72 23.66
C SER A 205 3.54 -28.99 24.83
N ASP A 206 3.19 -29.68 25.91
CA ASP A 206 2.43 -29.12 27.04
C ASP A 206 3.26 -28.87 28.32
N GLU A 207 4.57 -29.19 28.34
CA GLU A 207 5.46 -28.76 29.42
C GLU A 207 6.11 -27.40 29.09
N LYS A 208 5.58 -26.36 29.73
CA LYS A 208 6.14 -25.00 29.84
C LYS A 208 7.47 -24.96 30.58
#